data_AF-A0A5N5E416-F1
#
_entry.id   AF-A0A5N5E416-F1
#
_cell.length_a   1.000
_cell.length_b   1.000
_cell.length_c   1.000
_cell.angle_alpha   90.00
_cell.angle_beta   90.00
_cell.angle_gamma   90.00
#
_symmetry.space_group_name_H-M   'P 1'
#
loop_
_entity.id
_entity.type
_entity.pdbx_description
1 polymer ?
#
loop_
_entity_poly.entity_id
_entity_poly.type
_entity_poly.pdbx_seq_one_letter_code
_entity_poly.pdbx_strand_id
1 'polypeptide(L)'
;QAHIERVILEAFVAGIDSCEDETAKELFGEVCDLYALSVIEEDKAWFMEHRHLSVERSKAVTRGINERCRTLRPHVETLIDGFGIPDILLGSAMLDGPGTDAVRLK
;
A
#
# COMPACT_ATOMS: atom_id res chain seq x y z
N GLN A 1 0.59 -10.69 -16.80
CA GLN A 1 0.72 -9.71 -15.72
C GLN A 1 -0.66 -9.25 -15.23
N ALA A 2 -1.44 -8.54 -16.05
CA ALA A 2 -2.83 -8.11 -15.74
C ALA A 2 -3.76 -9.15 -15.08
N HIS A 3 -3.66 -10.44 -15.45
CA HIS A 3 -4.46 -11.49 -14.80
C HIS A 3 -4.12 -11.64 -13.30
N ILE A 4 -2.83 -11.61 -12.95
CA ILE A 4 -2.38 -11.78 -11.57
C ILE A 4 -2.70 -10.52 -10.75
N GLU A 5 -2.51 -9.34 -11.32
CA GLU A 5 -2.85 -8.07 -10.66
C GLU A 5 -4.34 -7.99 -10.32
N ARG A 6 -5.21 -8.44 -11.24
CA ARG A 6 -6.64 -8.57 -10.96
C ARG A 6 -6.91 -9.56 -9.82
N VAL A 7 -6.25 -10.72 -9.81
CA VAL A 7 -6.42 -11.73 -8.75
C VAL A 7 -5.98 -11.18 -7.39
N ILE A 8 -4.87 -10.44 -7.33
CA ILE A 8 -4.40 -9.79 -6.10
C ILE A 8 -5.41 -8.74 -5.63
N LEU A 9 -5.95 -7.92 -6.53
CA LEU A 9 -6.96 -6.93 -6.17
C LEU A 9 -8.26 -7.58 -5.66
N GLU A 10 -8.72 -8.65 -6.31
CA GLU A 10 -9.89 -9.43 -5.87
C GLU A 10 -9.65 -10.05 -4.48
N ALA A 11 -8.43 -10.54 -4.21
CA ALA A 11 -8.06 -11.06 -2.90
C ALA A 11 -8.01 -9.96 -1.83
N PHE A 12 -7.53 -8.75 -2.16
CA PHE A 12 -7.57 -7.59 -1.27
C PHE A 12 -9.00 -7.24 -0.87
N VAL A 13 -9.89 -7.10 -1.85
CA VAL A 13 -11.31 -6.76 -1.62
C VAL A 13 -11.98 -7.83 -0.76
N ALA A 14 -11.80 -9.11 -1.09
CA ALA A 14 -12.34 -10.21 -0.29
C ALA A 14 -11.79 -10.23 1.15
N GLY A 15 -10.51 -9.91 1.33
CA GLY A 15 -9.89 -9.79 2.64
C GLY A 15 -10.50 -8.65 3.46
N ILE A 16 -10.68 -7.47 2.86
CA ILE A 16 -11.31 -6.30 3.50
C ILE A 16 -12.77 -6.62 3.88
N ASP A 17 -13.53 -7.21 2.98
CA ASP A 17 -14.93 -7.58 3.21
C ASP A 17 -15.09 -8.58 4.38
N SER A 18 -14.09 -9.45 4.58
CA SER A 18 -14.06 -10.43 5.67
C SER A 18 -13.63 -9.87 7.03
N CYS A 19 -13.13 -8.63 7.08
CA CYS A 19 -12.71 -8.00 8.32
C CYS A 19 -13.95 -7.66 9.18
N GLU A 20 -13.83 -7.73 10.51
CA GLU A 20 -14.92 -7.34 11.42
C GLU A 20 -14.71 -5.93 12.00
N ASP A 21 -13.47 -5.48 12.09
CA ASP A 21 -13.11 -4.17 12.62
C ASP A 21 -13.20 -3.11 11.52
N GLU A 22 -14.13 -2.16 11.68
CA GLU A 22 -14.36 -1.10 10.70
C GLU A 22 -13.15 -0.16 10.55
N THR A 23 -12.37 0.06 11.61
CA THR A 23 -11.16 0.91 11.53
C THR A 23 -10.09 0.20 10.71
N ALA A 24 -9.95 -1.12 10.90
CA ALA A 24 -9.03 -1.94 10.11
C ALA A 24 -9.47 -2.00 8.65
N LYS A 25 -10.78 -2.12 8.36
CA LYS A 25 -11.30 -2.05 6.99
C LYS A 25 -10.95 -0.75 6.28
N GLU A 26 -11.16 0.39 6.94
CA GLU A 26 -10.82 1.69 6.37
C GLU A 26 -9.34 1.77 6.03
N LEU A 27 -8.47 1.35 6.96
CA LEU A 27 -7.02 1.36 6.76
C LEU A 27 -6.57 0.41 5.64
N PHE A 28 -7.12 -0.81 5.58
CA PHE A 28 -6.83 -1.75 4.49
C PHE A 28 -7.39 -1.27 3.15
N GLY A 29 -8.50 -0.53 3.15
CA GLY A 29 -9.02 0.16 1.97
C GLY A 29 -8.01 1.14 1.39
N GLU A 30 -7.36 1.96 2.22
CA GLU A 30 -6.31 2.88 1.78
C GLU A 30 -5.08 2.15 1.20
N VAL A 31 -4.72 0.98 1.75
CA VAL A 31 -3.65 0.12 1.21
C VAL A 31 -4.06 -0.51 -0.13
N CYS A 32 -5.29 -0.98 -0.25
CA CYS A 32 -5.83 -1.54 -1.49
C CYS A 32 -5.90 -0.48 -2.60
N ASP A 33 -6.33 0.74 -2.27
CA ASP A 33 -6.30 1.90 -3.18
C ASP A 33 -4.88 2.19 -3.66
N LEU A 34 -3.91 2.22 -2.74
CA LEU A 34 -2.50 2.43 -3.09
C LEU A 34 -2.00 1.36 -4.05
N TYR A 35 -2.31 0.08 -3.81
CA TYR A 35 -1.95 -1.03 -4.69
C TYR A 35 -2.58 -0.88 -6.08
N ALA A 36 -3.88 -0.59 -6.17
CA ALA A 36 -4.56 -0.41 -7.44
C ALA A 36 -3.96 0.76 -8.24
N LEU A 37 -3.66 1.87 -7.57
CA LEU A 37 -3.03 3.03 -8.19
C LEU A 37 -1.60 2.74 -8.65
N SER A 38 -0.81 1.96 -7.90
CA SER A 38 0.55 1.60 -8.31
C SER A 38 0.57 0.72 -9.56
N VAL A 39 -0.37 -0.24 -9.68
CA VAL A 39 -0.50 -1.07 -10.89
C VAL A 39 -0.84 -0.20 -12.11
N ILE A 40 -1.77 0.75 -11.96
CA ILE A 40 -2.10 1.68 -13.05
C ILE A 40 -0.92 2.58 -13.41
N GLU A 41 -0.11 2.98 -12.43
CA GLU A 41 1.05 3.85 -12.63
C GLU A 41 2.13 3.16 -13.46
N GLU A 42 2.42 1.89 -13.17
CA GLU A 42 3.43 1.09 -13.87
C GLU A 42 3.14 1.01 -15.37
N ASP A 43 1.87 0.81 -15.75
CA ASP A 43 1.42 0.65 -17.13
C ASP A 43 0.81 1.94 -17.74
N LYS A 44 0.93 3.10 -17.08
CA LYS A 44 0.22 4.34 -17.50
C LYS A 44 0.54 4.78 -18.92
N ALA A 45 1.76 4.53 -19.41
CA ALA A 45 2.16 4.86 -20.78
C ALA A 45 1.34 4.07 -21.81
N TRP A 46 1.21 2.76 -21.60
CA TRP A 46 0.40 1.89 -22.46
C TRP A 46 -1.08 2.32 -22.47
N PHE A 47 -1.65 2.64 -21.30
CA PHE A 47 -3.02 3.12 -21.20
C PHE A 47 -3.24 4.47 -21.91
N MET A 48 -2.25 5.36 -21.89
CA MET A 48 -2.31 6.64 -22.61
C MET A 48 -2.21 6.44 -24.13
N GLU A 49 -1.29 5.59 -24.59
CA GLU A 49 -1.13 5.25 -26.01
C GLU A 49 -2.42 4.70 -26.62
N HIS A 50 -3.14 3.85 -25.88
CA HIS A 50 -4.40 3.24 -26.30
C HIS A 50 -5.63 4.09 -25.96
N ARG A 51 -5.44 5.32 -25.45
CA ARG A 51 -6.51 6.27 -25.07
C ARG A 51 -7.48 5.74 -24.01
N HIS A 52 -7.07 4.76 -23.22
CA HIS A 52 -7.80 4.30 -22.04
C HIS A 52 -7.62 5.25 -20.84
N LEU A 53 -6.54 6.02 -20.82
CA LEU A 53 -6.25 7.02 -19.79
C LEU A 53 -5.87 8.36 -20.43
N SER A 54 -6.47 9.47 -19.98
CA SER A 54 -6.05 10.80 -20.40
C SER A 54 -4.80 11.24 -19.64
N VAL A 55 -4.10 12.26 -20.16
CA VAL A 55 -2.94 12.86 -19.48
C VAL A 55 -3.34 13.42 -18.11
N GLU A 56 -4.50 14.06 -18.00
CA GLU A 56 -5.00 14.57 -16.71
C GLU A 56 -5.25 13.44 -15.70
N ARG A 57 -5.85 12.34 -16.16
CA ARG A 57 -6.11 11.17 -15.31
C ARG A 57 -4.83 10.46 -14.91
N SER A 58 -3.84 10.35 -15.80
CA SER A 58 -2.52 9.82 -15.43
C SER A 58 -1.85 10.66 -14.34
N LYS A 59 -1.88 11.99 -14.46
CA LYS A 59 -1.39 12.87 -13.38
C LYS A 59 -2.19 12.71 -12.09
N ALA A 60 -3.49 12.44 -12.18
CA ALA A 60 -4.33 12.17 -11.01
C ALA A 60 -3.94 10.87 -10.30
N VAL A 61 -3.56 9.81 -11.04
CA VAL A 61 -3.04 8.56 -10.45
C VAL A 61 -1.79 8.83 -9.62
N THR A 62 -0.79 9.53 -10.18
CA THR A 62 0.42 9.88 -9.43
C THR A 62 0.13 10.73 -8.19
N ARG A 63 -0.82 11.69 -8.28
CA ARG A 63 -1.26 12.44 -7.09
C ARG A 63 -1.95 11.54 -6.06
N GLY A 64 -2.78 10.61 -6.51
CA GLY A 64 -3.45 9.64 -5.64
C GLY A 64 -2.45 8.81 -4.85
N ILE A 65 -1.40 8.29 -5.50
CA ILE A 65 -0.31 7.56 -4.82
C ILE A 65 0.31 8.41 -3.72
N ASN A 66 0.69 9.66 -4.04
CA ASN A 66 1.32 10.55 -3.07
C ASN A 66 0.39 10.85 -1.88
N GLU A 67 -0.90 11.02 -2.13
CA GLU A 67 -1.90 11.23 -1.08
C GLU A 67 -2.05 9.99 -0.20
N ARG A 68 -2.19 8.79 -0.78
CA ARG A 68 -2.26 7.54 -0.01
C ARG A 68 -1.00 7.31 0.82
N CYS A 69 0.19 7.56 0.27
CA CYS A 69 1.43 7.52 1.04
C CYS A 69 1.43 8.50 2.21
N ARG A 70 0.86 9.70 2.04
CA ARG A 70 0.75 10.70 3.11
C ARG A 70 -0.23 10.28 4.19
N THR A 71 -1.40 9.76 3.80
CA THR A 71 -2.44 9.28 4.71
C THR A 71 -2.00 8.05 5.49
N LEU A 72 -1.32 7.10 4.83
CA LEU A 72 -0.84 5.86 5.45
C LEU A 72 0.35 6.08 6.38
N ARG A 73 1.19 7.10 6.13
CA ARG A 73 2.42 7.37 6.90
C ARG A 73 2.26 7.28 8.42
N PRO A 74 1.28 7.93 9.08
CA PRO A 74 1.09 7.82 10.53
C PRO A 74 0.67 6.42 11.00
N HIS A 75 0.20 5.54 10.11
CA HIS A 75 -0.28 4.19 10.43
C HIS A 75 0.69 3.07 10.02
N VAL A 76 1.84 3.40 9.40
CA VAL A 76 2.79 2.40 8.90
C VAL A 76 3.31 1.48 10.00
N GLU A 77 3.61 2.01 11.18
CA GLU A 77 4.06 1.19 12.32
C GLU A 77 2.98 0.19 12.72
N THR A 78 1.72 0.63 12.85
CA THR A 78 0.58 -0.25 13.13
C THR A 78 0.39 -1.34 12.08
N LEU A 79 0.54 -1.01 10.79
CA LEU A 79 0.45 -1.98 9.70
C LEU A 79 1.58 -3.01 9.76
N ILE A 80 2.80 -2.59 10.07
CA ILE A 80 3.97 -3.47 10.18
C ILE A 80 3.85 -4.37 11.43
N ASP A 81 3.45 -3.81 12.56
CA ASP A 81 3.26 -4.56 13.80
C ASP A 81 2.13 -5.60 13.65
N GLY A 82 1.13 -5.32 12.81
CA GLY A 82 0.05 -6.25 12.46
C GLY A 82 0.51 -7.57 11.84
N PHE A 83 1.73 -7.63 11.28
CA PHE A 83 2.31 -8.90 10.80
C PHE A 83 2.74 -9.83 11.95
N GLY A 84 2.82 -9.34 13.19
CA GLY A 84 3.13 -10.14 14.37
C GLY A 84 4.54 -10.75 14.36
N ILE A 85 5.47 -10.14 13.62
CA ILE A 85 6.85 -10.64 13.49
C ILE A 85 7.62 -10.33 14.78
N PRO A 86 8.11 -11.34 15.52
CA PRO A 86 8.91 -11.12 16.72
C PRO A 86 10.25 -10.45 16.42
N ASP A 87 10.69 -9.57 17.31
CA ASP A 87 11.93 -8.78 17.16
C ASP A 87 13.18 -9.64 16.97
N ILE A 88 13.23 -10.81 17.60
CA ILE A 88 14.34 -11.75 17.45
C ILE A 88 14.47 -12.31 16.03
N LEU A 89 13.39 -12.25 15.23
CA LEU A 89 13.40 -12.67 13.83
C LEU A 89 13.73 -11.53 12.87
N LEU A 90 13.73 -10.27 13.32
CA LEU A 90 13.96 -9.08 12.49
C LEU A 90 15.44 -8.84 12.13
N GLY A 91 16.31 -9.84 12.28
CA GLY A 91 17.78 -9.79 12.20
C GLY A 91 18.38 -9.10 10.97
N SER A 92 18.25 -7.77 10.93
CA SER A 92 18.65 -6.89 9.85
C SER A 92 19.49 -5.77 10.44
N ALA A 93 20.74 -5.70 10.01
CA ALA A 93 21.69 -4.67 10.46
C ALA A 93 21.21 -3.23 10.18
N MET A 94 20.25 -3.05 9.27
CA MET A 94 19.62 -1.74 9.00
C MET A 94 18.71 -1.26 10.13
N LEU A 95 18.24 -2.16 11.00
CA LEU A 95 17.40 -1.83 12.15
C LEU A 95 18.23 -1.48 13.41
N ASP A 96 19.51 -1.84 13.43
CA ASP A 96 20.41 -1.67 14.60
C ASP A 96 21.27 -0.38 14.54
N GLY A 97 21.09 0.46 13.51
CA GLY A 97 21.94 1.63 13.22
C GLY A 97 21.42 2.97 13.78
N PRO A 98 22.30 3.96 14.03
CA PRO A 98 21.90 5.28 14.48
C PRO A 98 21.06 6.01 13.41
N GLY A 99 19.84 6.43 13.77
CA GLY A 99 18.86 7.04 12.87
C GLY A 99 17.62 6.18 12.63
N THR A 100 17.56 4.97 13.19
CA THR A 100 16.29 4.28 13.42
C THR A 100 15.56 4.99 14.56
N ASP A 101 14.32 5.43 14.32
CA ASP A 101 13.51 6.02 15.37
C ASP A 101 13.40 5.01 16.52
N ALA A 102 13.96 5.35 17.68
CA ALA A 102 13.98 4.53 18.88
C ALA A 102 12.58 4.43 19.55
N VAL A 103 11.53 4.26 18.75
CA VAL A 103 10.14 4.09 19.22
C VAL A 103 9.88 2.65 19.68
N ARG A 104 10.76 1.70 19.32
CA ARG A 104 10.82 0.38 19.94
C ARG A 104 11.48 0.46 21.31
N LEU A 105 10.69 0.75 22.35
CA LEU A 105 10.85 0.27 23.73
C LEU A 105 9.72 0.88 24.60
N LYS A 106 8.55 0.24 24.59
CA LYS A 106 7.67 0.12 25.77
C LYS A 106 7.03 -1.25 25.80
#